data_AF-A0A7J7EMA2-F1
#
_entry.id   AF-A0A7J7EMA2-F1
#
_cell.length_a   1.000
_cell.length_b   1.000
_cell.length_c   1.000
_cell.angle_alpha   90.00
_cell.angle_beta   90.00
_cell.angle_gamma   90.00
#
_symmetry.space_group_name_H-M   'P 1'
#
loop_
_entity.id
_entity.type
_entity.pdbx_description
1 polymer ?
#
loop_
_entity_poly.entity_id
_entity_poly.type
_entity_poly.pdbx_seq_one_letter_code
_entity_poly.pdbx_strand_id
1 'polypeptide(L)'
;GLCSWTGARAAGDEERTPPGPPGSELGSVSFLRRYLHFSAPSEVMDLQIETQTNNSITLSWKAPADPYSHLYMYWVQWASEGHPQRERDLRGLQTNQTGSTNETRYEVETLEPGTLYTFSVWAERNNVASSKQSLHASTAPDPVTITSCISTSGGYGVILTWSCPPGGYEAFEWQVGRQQGSQDNSSCETGVSVLGLQPAWSYTATVTTIWDGMRVPSTPRTCNTEKAGVIAGVVVSVLLLLVMVVLVVFFLKKRRKKSEKKSAPMDRVYSFAGHILAEDFADHVRENEKDSNCGFANEYQQLVLEGYNQPQMVASAPENSSKNRYRNVLPYDWSRVPLASLHEKPGSDYINASFIPGLCDPQEFIAAQGPLPQTVADFWRLVWEQQSHTLVMLTNCVESGRVKCEHYWPLDAQPCTHGNLQVTLVGEQVMENWTVRDLKLWHIQEQKTLFVRQFHYMAWPDHGVPHSPDPLLAFWKMLRQWLDQTRGEGPPIVHCSAGVGRTGTLIALDVLLRQLEREGLVGPFSYVKKMRESRPLMVQTEAQYVFLHQCILRSLQMPPPVLAEKEATYQNLLYENVAAIQAQQQEA
;
A
#
# COMPACT_ATOMS: atom_id res chain seq x y z
N GLY A 1 53.54 -17.99 19.06
CA GLY A 1 54.59 -17.06 18.59
C GLY A 1 54.11 -15.67 18.93
N LEU A 2 54.65 -14.94 19.91
CA LEU A 2 56.04 -14.46 20.06
C LEU A 2 56.56 -13.81 18.79
N CYS A 3 56.61 -12.47 18.81
CA CYS A 3 57.80 -11.69 18.49
C CYS A 3 57.73 -10.33 19.20
N SER A 4 58.31 -10.30 20.39
CA SER A 4 58.82 -9.14 21.14
C SER A 4 60.28 -8.89 20.76
N TRP A 5 60.78 -7.65 20.80
CA TRP A 5 62.16 -7.26 21.20
C TRP A 5 62.14 -5.72 21.47
N THR A 6 62.00 -5.21 22.71
CA THR A 6 63.02 -4.90 23.77
C THR A 6 64.13 -3.93 23.35
N GLY A 7 64.18 -2.72 23.93
CA GLY A 7 65.03 -2.32 25.07
C GLY A 7 65.63 -0.93 24.78
N ALA A 8 66.13 -0.08 25.68
CA ALA A 8 66.30 -0.06 27.13
C ALA A 8 66.61 1.41 27.56
N ARG A 9 66.76 1.60 28.88
CA ARG A 9 66.80 2.84 29.69
C ARG A 9 68.17 3.57 29.78
N ALA A 10 68.06 4.89 30.02
CA ALA A 10 68.65 5.72 31.10
C ALA A 10 70.09 6.29 31.07
N ALA A 11 70.10 7.59 31.43
CA ALA A 11 70.96 8.32 32.39
C ALA A 11 72.33 8.91 31.99
N GLY A 12 72.58 10.16 32.44
CA GLY A 12 73.91 10.60 32.89
C GLY A 12 74.31 12.04 32.53
N ASP A 13 74.46 12.87 33.56
CA ASP A 13 74.83 14.30 33.60
C ASP A 13 76.29 14.68 33.24
N GLU A 14 76.49 16.01 33.20
CA GLU A 14 77.65 16.81 33.68
C GLU A 14 78.77 17.28 32.71
N GLU A 15 78.65 18.56 32.33
CA GLU A 15 79.59 19.68 32.56
C GLU A 15 81.12 19.49 32.41
N ARG A 16 81.73 20.27 31.51
CA ARG A 16 82.94 21.10 31.77
C ARG A 16 83.37 21.93 30.55
N THR A 17 83.49 23.24 30.76
CA THR A 17 84.19 24.21 29.91
C THR A 17 85.71 24.16 30.11
N PRO A 18 86.49 24.58 29.09
CA PRO A 18 87.76 25.28 29.35
C PRO A 18 87.89 26.60 28.55
N PRO A 19 88.83 27.50 28.95
CA PRO A 19 88.87 28.90 28.53
C PRO A 19 89.71 29.15 27.27
N GLY A 20 89.46 30.28 26.60
CA GLY A 20 90.12 30.70 25.35
C GLY A 20 91.54 31.28 25.52
N PRO A 21 92.16 31.69 24.39
CA PRO A 21 92.80 33.01 24.32
C PRO A 21 92.56 33.74 22.96
N PRO A 22 93.01 35.01 22.81
CA PRO A 22 92.40 36.01 21.91
C PRO A 22 93.22 36.40 20.66
N GLY A 23 92.59 37.20 19.78
CA GLY A 23 93.18 37.93 18.63
C GLY A 23 92.74 37.33 17.29
N SER A 24 92.43 38.06 16.22
CA SER A 24 92.37 39.49 15.89
C SER A 24 91.88 39.59 14.43
N GLU A 25 91.28 40.73 14.08
CA GLU A 25 91.08 41.29 12.73
C GLU A 25 89.93 40.81 11.80
N LEU A 26 88.97 41.74 11.68
CA LEU A 26 88.30 42.25 10.48
C LEU A 26 88.04 41.32 9.28
N GLY A 27 86.74 41.23 8.96
CA GLY A 27 86.26 41.37 7.59
C GLY A 27 85.61 40.13 7.02
N SER A 28 84.32 39.91 7.34
CA SER A 28 83.47 39.16 6.42
C SER A 28 82.04 39.68 6.45
N VAL A 29 81.59 40.10 5.27
CA VAL A 29 80.28 40.65 4.97
C VAL A 29 79.23 39.57 5.24
N SER A 30 78.48 39.70 6.33
CA SER A 30 77.31 38.88 6.56
C SER A 30 76.18 39.38 5.67
N PHE A 31 75.90 38.63 4.59
CA PHE A 31 74.62 38.71 3.87
C PHE A 31 73.49 38.44 4.87
N LEU A 32 72.87 39.50 5.36
CA LEU A 32 71.56 39.43 5.98
C LEU A 32 70.59 38.87 4.94
N ARG A 33 70.20 37.60 5.07
CA ARG A 33 68.89 37.15 4.56
C ARG A 33 67.86 38.04 5.26
N ARG A 34 67.45 39.13 4.59
CA ARG A 34 66.20 39.80 4.92
C ARG A 34 65.11 38.76 4.74
N TYR A 35 64.63 38.20 5.85
CA TYR A 35 63.29 37.65 5.88
C TYR A 35 62.36 38.80 5.52
N LEU A 36 61.84 38.78 4.29
CA LEU A 36 60.74 39.65 3.90
C LEU A 36 59.56 39.25 4.79
N HIS A 37 59.34 39.99 5.88
CA HIS A 37 58.08 39.91 6.61
C HIS A 37 57.01 40.50 5.70
N PHE A 38 56.29 39.62 5.01
CA PHE A 38 55.09 40.01 4.29
C PHE A 38 53.98 40.24 5.33
N SER A 39 53.43 41.46 5.35
CA SER A 39 52.21 41.74 6.11
C SER A 39 51.04 40.95 5.51
N ALA A 40 50.16 40.45 6.37
CA ALA A 40 48.95 39.77 5.91
C ALA A 40 48.11 40.68 5.01
N PRO A 41 47.48 40.17 3.94
CA PRO A 41 46.51 40.92 3.16
C PRO A 41 45.37 41.44 4.04
N SER A 42 44.78 42.58 3.67
CA SER A 42 43.50 43.00 4.26
C SER A 42 42.37 42.06 3.85
N GLU A 43 41.30 42.03 4.64
CA GLU A 43 40.12 41.23 4.32
C GLU A 43 39.41 41.69 3.05
N VAL A 44 38.69 40.75 2.43
CA VAL A 44 37.83 41.04 1.29
C VAL A 44 36.68 41.96 1.72
N MET A 45 36.24 42.84 0.82
CA MET A 45 35.19 43.82 1.10
C MET A 45 33.91 43.45 0.34
N ASP A 46 32.75 43.85 0.85
CA ASP A 46 31.44 43.70 0.17
C ASP A 46 31.16 42.27 -0.33
N LEU A 47 31.42 41.25 0.51
CA LEU A 47 31.05 39.86 0.20
C LEU A 47 29.53 39.73 0.10
N GLN A 48 29.04 39.29 -1.05
CA GLN A 48 27.61 39.16 -1.34
C GLN A 48 27.32 37.97 -2.26
N ILE A 49 26.06 37.54 -2.23
CA ILE A 49 25.54 36.52 -3.15
C ILE A 49 25.09 37.22 -4.43
N GLU A 50 25.51 36.69 -5.57
CA GLU A 50 25.13 37.21 -6.88
C GLU A 50 24.01 36.38 -7.53
N THR A 51 24.14 35.06 -7.52
CA THR A 51 23.14 34.13 -8.05
C THR A 51 23.00 32.91 -7.14
N GLN A 52 21.79 32.36 -7.08
CA GLN A 52 21.45 31.15 -6.32
C GLN A 52 20.60 30.24 -7.20
N THR A 53 20.97 28.96 -7.26
CA THR A 53 20.19 27.90 -7.89
C THR A 53 19.91 26.80 -6.87
N ASN A 54 19.34 25.66 -7.29
CA ASN A 54 19.14 24.53 -6.39
C ASN A 54 20.44 23.75 -6.11
N ASN A 55 21.50 23.96 -6.88
CA ASN A 55 22.77 23.23 -6.74
C ASN A 55 24.03 24.09 -6.84
N SER A 56 23.90 25.41 -7.02
CA SER A 56 25.03 26.33 -7.06
C SER A 56 24.72 27.69 -6.42
N ILE A 57 25.76 28.31 -5.86
CA ILE A 57 25.72 29.67 -5.33
C ILE A 57 26.96 30.42 -5.83
N THR A 58 26.74 31.57 -6.48
CA THR A 58 27.83 32.44 -6.93
C THR A 58 28.04 33.56 -5.92
N LEU A 59 29.27 33.64 -5.40
CA LEU A 59 29.73 34.68 -4.50
C LEU A 59 30.48 35.75 -5.29
N SER A 60 30.33 37.01 -4.90
CA SER A 60 31.14 38.12 -5.39
C SER A 60 31.63 38.98 -4.22
N TRP A 61 32.81 39.58 -4.39
CA TRP A 61 33.39 40.50 -3.41
C TRP A 61 34.21 41.57 -4.13
N LYS A 62 34.63 42.59 -3.38
CA LYS A 62 35.63 43.56 -3.82
C LYS A 62 37.00 43.17 -3.28
N ALA A 63 38.00 43.29 -4.15
CA ALA A 63 39.39 43.11 -3.77
C ALA A 63 39.77 44.10 -2.65
N PRO A 64 40.62 43.69 -1.69
CA PRO A 64 41.10 44.59 -0.65
C PRO A 64 41.80 45.81 -1.26
N ALA A 65 41.73 46.97 -0.59
CA ALA A 65 42.35 48.22 -1.04
C ALA A 65 43.88 48.25 -0.86
N ASP A 66 44.53 47.12 -1.11
CA ASP A 66 45.96 46.93 -0.98
C ASP A 66 46.67 47.19 -2.33
N PRO A 67 47.91 47.73 -2.34
CA PRO A 67 48.66 47.98 -3.57
C PRO A 67 48.91 46.74 -4.45
N TYR A 68 48.79 45.54 -3.86
CA TYR A 68 49.13 44.27 -4.49
C TYR A 68 47.92 43.35 -4.67
N SER A 69 46.69 43.88 -4.59
CA SER A 69 45.46 43.10 -4.67
C SER A 69 45.30 42.27 -5.95
N HIS A 70 45.89 42.73 -7.06
CA HIS A 70 45.96 42.00 -8.34
C HIS A 70 46.81 40.72 -8.30
N LEU A 71 47.55 40.46 -7.21
CA LEU A 71 48.39 39.27 -7.02
C LEU A 71 47.82 38.31 -5.96
N TYR A 72 46.60 38.54 -5.49
CA TYR A 72 46.00 37.73 -4.43
C TYR A 72 45.36 36.47 -5.02
N MET A 73 45.49 35.37 -4.28
CA MET A 73 44.66 34.18 -4.46
C MET A 73 43.54 34.25 -3.42
N TYR A 74 42.30 34.15 -3.85
CA TYR A 74 41.15 34.10 -2.96
C TYR A 74 40.78 32.65 -2.70
N TRP A 75 40.52 32.34 -1.44
CA TRP A 75 40.02 31.04 -1.03
C TRP A 75 38.59 31.17 -0.54
N VAL A 76 37.78 30.20 -0.92
CA VAL A 76 36.38 30.09 -0.53
C VAL A 76 36.21 28.77 0.20
N GLN A 77 35.70 28.82 1.42
CA GLN A 77 35.34 27.65 2.21
C GLN A 77 33.83 27.61 2.38
N TRP A 78 33.22 26.43 2.29
CA TRP A 78 31.80 26.26 2.58
C TRP A 78 31.52 25.01 3.42
N ALA A 79 30.47 25.11 4.24
CA ALA A 79 29.99 24.03 5.09
C ALA A 79 28.47 24.03 5.12
N SER A 80 27.86 22.86 5.02
CA SER A 80 26.41 22.71 5.20
C SER A 80 26.06 22.84 6.68
N GLU A 81 25.08 23.69 6.98
CA GLU A 81 24.44 23.78 8.29
C GLU A 81 23.26 22.78 8.41
N GLY A 82 22.91 22.10 7.31
CA GLY A 82 21.83 21.13 7.23
C GLY A 82 20.46 21.76 6.93
N HIS A 83 19.42 20.95 7.12
CA HIS A 83 18.02 21.35 7.01
C HIS A 83 17.17 20.57 8.04
N PRO A 84 16.06 21.12 8.55
CA PRO A 84 15.28 20.54 9.65
C PRO A 84 14.82 19.08 9.42
N GLN A 85 14.55 18.72 8.17
CA GLN A 85 14.08 17.39 7.78
C GLN A 85 15.17 16.30 7.93
N ARG A 86 16.44 16.70 8.08
CA ARG A 86 17.61 15.81 8.22
C ARG A 86 17.87 15.35 9.67
N GLU A 87 17.23 15.94 10.68
CA GLU A 87 17.39 15.53 12.09
C GLU A 87 16.94 14.07 12.37
N ARG A 88 16.25 13.42 11.42
CA ARG A 88 15.88 11.99 11.51
C ARG A 88 16.96 11.03 11.03
N ASP A 89 17.99 11.49 10.31
CA ASP A 89 19.10 10.67 9.83
C ASP A 89 20.39 11.00 10.60
N LEU A 90 20.60 10.33 11.74
CA LEU A 90 21.83 10.38 12.54
C LEU A 90 23.00 9.70 11.82
N ARG A 91 23.53 10.30 10.75
CA ARG A 91 24.87 10.07 10.16
C ARG A 91 25.09 11.00 8.95
N GLY A 92 25.43 12.27 9.19
CA GLY A 92 25.88 13.20 8.15
C GLY A 92 27.10 13.96 8.64
N LEU A 93 28.29 13.61 8.15
CA LEU A 93 29.56 14.20 8.56
C LEU A 93 29.66 15.62 7.97
N GLN A 94 29.80 16.63 8.82
CA GLN A 94 29.99 18.03 8.43
C GLN A 94 31.38 18.21 7.80
N THR A 95 31.50 18.00 6.49
CA THR A 95 32.76 18.13 5.76
C THR A 95 32.92 19.55 5.23
N ASN A 96 33.91 20.27 5.74
CA ASN A 96 34.33 21.57 5.19
C ASN A 96 34.98 21.38 3.83
N GLN A 97 34.45 22.03 2.80
CA GLN A 97 35.01 22.03 1.45
C GLN A 97 35.65 23.39 1.15
N THR A 98 36.64 23.40 0.27
CA THR A 98 37.39 24.60 -0.09
C THR A 98 37.68 24.65 -1.58
N GLY A 99 37.65 25.86 -2.14
CA GLY A 99 38.05 26.18 -3.51
C GLY A 99 38.87 27.46 -3.55
N SER A 100 39.50 27.73 -4.69
CA SER A 100 40.34 28.92 -4.87
C SER A 100 40.18 29.55 -6.24
N THR A 101 40.33 30.87 -6.32
CA THR A 101 40.27 31.65 -7.57
C THR A 101 41.15 32.90 -7.48
N ASN A 102 41.62 33.38 -8.63
CA ASN A 102 42.29 34.68 -8.77
C ASN A 102 41.30 35.81 -9.15
N GLU A 103 40.02 35.48 -9.36
CA GLU A 103 38.95 36.44 -9.64
C GLU A 103 38.23 36.86 -8.35
N THR A 104 37.50 37.97 -8.40
CA THR A 104 36.67 38.43 -7.26
C THR A 104 35.25 37.85 -7.30
N ARG A 105 35.10 36.69 -7.94
CA ARG A 105 33.88 35.93 -8.12
C ARG A 105 34.19 34.44 -8.03
N TYR A 106 33.32 33.66 -7.42
CA TYR A 106 33.43 32.21 -7.37
C TYR A 106 32.06 31.54 -7.37
N GLU A 107 31.84 30.59 -8.28
CA GLU A 107 30.66 29.73 -8.29
C GLU A 107 30.95 28.45 -7.52
N VAL A 108 30.21 28.22 -6.44
CA VAL A 108 30.24 26.96 -5.69
C VAL A 108 29.17 26.06 -6.28
N GLU A 109 29.58 24.98 -6.94
CA GLU A 109 28.68 23.99 -7.57
C GLU A 109 28.47 22.75 -6.70
N THR A 110 27.58 21.85 -7.13
CA THR A 110 27.31 20.54 -6.50
C THR A 110 26.78 20.63 -5.05
N LEU A 111 26.10 21.73 -4.73
CA LEU A 111 25.42 21.92 -3.45
C LEU A 111 24.12 21.11 -3.39
N GLU A 112 23.70 20.73 -2.18
CA GLU A 112 22.43 20.03 -1.95
C GLU A 112 21.27 21.03 -2.03
N PRO A 113 20.15 20.71 -2.72
CA PRO A 113 18.95 21.55 -2.74
C PRO A 113 18.34 21.82 -1.37
N GLY A 114 17.71 22.99 -1.19
CA GLY A 114 17.02 23.37 0.03
C GLY A 114 17.91 23.30 1.29
N THR A 115 19.18 23.67 1.18
CA THR A 115 20.15 23.51 2.27
C THR A 115 20.85 24.83 2.57
N LEU A 116 20.98 25.13 3.87
CA LEU A 116 21.68 26.32 4.34
C LEU A 116 23.19 26.07 4.41
N TYR A 117 23.97 27.01 3.90
CA TYR A 117 25.44 26.95 3.90
C TYR A 117 26.05 28.20 4.53
N THR A 118 27.13 27.99 5.30
CA THR A 118 28.07 29.06 5.64
C THR A 118 29.17 29.12 4.60
N PHE A 119 29.41 30.29 4.01
CA PHE A 119 30.54 30.57 3.13
C PHE A 119 31.54 31.48 3.84
N SER A 120 32.84 31.20 3.69
CA SER A 120 33.91 32.04 4.20
C SER A 120 34.95 32.32 3.13
N VAL A 121 35.29 33.59 2.90
CA VAL A 121 36.25 34.03 1.89
C VAL A 121 37.43 34.76 2.54
N TRP A 122 38.65 34.45 2.11
CA TRP A 122 39.86 35.18 2.50
C TRP A 122 40.84 35.33 1.35
N ALA A 123 41.71 36.33 1.42
CA ALA A 123 42.79 36.56 0.46
C ALA A 123 44.09 35.95 1.01
N GLU A 124 44.90 35.36 0.14
CA GLU A 124 46.21 34.82 0.46
C GLU A 124 47.27 35.34 -0.50
N ARG A 125 48.45 35.68 0.05
CA ARG A 125 49.64 35.97 -0.73
C ARG A 125 50.88 35.51 0.02
N ASN A 126 51.82 34.87 -0.69
CA ASN A 126 53.08 34.38 -0.13
C ASN A 126 52.90 33.52 1.14
N ASN A 127 51.87 32.66 1.15
CA ASN A 127 51.49 31.80 2.29
C ASN A 127 51.03 32.56 3.55
N VAL A 128 50.59 33.82 3.41
CA VAL A 128 49.99 34.60 4.49
C VAL A 128 48.54 34.92 4.12
N ALA A 129 47.61 34.47 4.96
CA ALA A 129 46.16 34.65 4.78
C ALA A 129 45.63 35.89 5.53
N SER A 130 44.60 36.54 4.97
CA SER A 130 43.81 37.57 5.64
C SER A 130 42.86 36.97 6.69
N SER A 131 42.16 37.83 7.45
CA SER A 131 40.93 37.43 8.15
C SER A 131 39.89 36.92 7.15
N LYS A 132 39.02 36.01 7.62
CA LYS A 132 37.90 35.45 6.86
C LYS A 132 36.68 36.36 6.99
N GLN A 133 36.03 36.66 5.87
CA GLN A 133 34.68 37.19 5.84
C GLN A 133 33.68 36.07 5.58
N SER A 134 32.56 36.06 6.31
CA SER A 134 31.57 34.98 6.21
C SER A 134 30.18 35.49 5.87
N LEU A 135 29.42 34.65 5.15
CA LEU A 135 28.04 34.91 4.76
C LEU A 135 27.25 33.60 4.77
N HIS A 136 25.97 33.67 5.14
CA HIS A 136 25.05 32.53 5.08
C HIS A 136 24.17 32.64 3.84
N ALA A 137 23.97 31.53 3.13
CA ALA A 137 23.09 31.48 1.97
C ALA A 137 22.50 30.08 1.78
N SER A 138 21.23 30.02 1.37
CA SER A 138 20.55 28.78 1.04
C SER A 138 20.54 28.50 -0.45
N THR A 139 20.57 27.23 -0.82
CA THR A 139 20.19 26.77 -2.17
C THR A 139 18.68 26.73 -2.32
N ALA A 140 18.18 26.94 -3.55
CA ALA A 140 16.76 26.81 -3.84
C ALA A 140 16.27 25.38 -3.55
N PRO A 141 15.03 25.20 -3.06
CA PRO A 141 14.47 23.88 -2.81
C PRO A 141 14.14 23.17 -4.11
N ASP A 142 14.04 21.84 -4.07
CA ASP A 142 13.53 21.08 -5.21
C ASP A 142 12.01 21.26 -5.35
N PRO A 143 11.49 21.27 -6.58
CA PRO A 143 10.05 21.27 -6.81
C PRO A 143 9.44 19.95 -6.32
N VAL A 144 8.28 20.03 -5.66
CA VAL A 144 7.49 18.84 -5.34
C VAL A 144 6.88 18.20 -6.59
N THR A 145 6.64 16.90 -6.53
CA THR A 145 5.87 16.19 -7.55
C THR A 145 4.44 16.01 -7.06
N ILE A 146 3.47 16.54 -7.82
CA ILE A 146 2.04 16.27 -7.56
C ILE A 146 1.81 14.78 -7.84
N THR A 147 1.48 13.99 -6.82
CA THR A 147 1.36 12.51 -6.88
C THR A 147 -0.05 12.08 -7.25
N SER A 148 -1.08 12.79 -6.81
CA SER A 148 -2.47 12.52 -7.20
C SER A 148 -3.34 13.78 -7.21
N CYS A 149 -4.33 13.80 -8.11
CA CYS A 149 -5.40 14.78 -8.15
C CYS A 149 -6.72 14.09 -8.49
N ILE A 150 -7.53 13.82 -7.47
CA ILE A 150 -8.78 13.03 -7.59
C ILE A 150 -10.00 13.91 -7.34
N SER A 151 -11.09 13.69 -8.08
CA SER A 151 -12.35 14.39 -7.84
C SER A 151 -12.94 13.98 -6.49
N THR A 152 -13.53 14.94 -5.75
CA THR A 152 -14.36 14.63 -4.59
C THR A 152 -15.72 14.10 -5.03
N SER A 153 -16.39 13.33 -4.16
CA SER A 153 -17.75 12.84 -4.40
C SER A 153 -18.70 14.00 -4.75
N GLY A 154 -19.39 13.89 -5.89
CA GLY A 154 -20.33 14.91 -6.38
C GLY A 154 -19.74 15.87 -7.43
N GLY A 155 -18.44 15.83 -7.71
CA GLY A 155 -17.82 16.59 -8.80
C GLY A 155 -17.57 18.07 -8.54
N TYR A 156 -17.76 18.56 -7.30
CA TYR A 156 -17.58 19.97 -6.95
C TYR A 156 -16.22 20.31 -6.31
N GLY A 157 -15.25 19.41 -6.40
CA GLY A 157 -13.95 19.61 -5.79
C GLY A 157 -12.94 18.56 -6.21
N VAL A 158 -11.67 18.80 -5.84
CA VAL A 158 -10.56 17.87 -6.07
C VAL A 158 -9.72 17.75 -4.80
N ILE A 159 -9.13 16.58 -4.58
CA ILE A 159 -8.12 16.33 -3.55
C ILE A 159 -6.77 16.28 -4.25
N LEU A 160 -5.92 17.26 -3.95
CA LEU A 160 -4.58 17.41 -4.52
C LEU A 160 -3.53 16.91 -3.52
N THR A 161 -2.65 16.00 -3.93
CA THR A 161 -1.61 15.38 -3.08
C THR A 161 -0.26 15.49 -3.77
N TRP A 162 0.82 15.71 -3.02
CA TRP A 162 2.19 15.85 -3.53
C TRP A 162 3.21 15.17 -2.59
N SER A 163 4.37 14.80 -3.14
CA SER A 163 5.48 14.21 -2.42
C SER A 163 6.22 15.24 -1.56
N CYS A 164 6.84 14.81 -0.46
CA CYS A 164 7.80 15.66 0.25
C CYS A 164 9.09 15.81 -0.58
N PRO A 165 9.63 17.03 -0.78
CA PRO A 165 10.92 17.20 -1.43
C PRO A 165 12.05 16.69 -0.53
N PRO A 166 13.16 16.19 -1.11
CA PRO A 166 14.26 15.59 -0.34
C PRO A 166 15.12 16.63 0.42
N GLY A 167 15.17 17.87 -0.06
CA GLY A 167 15.85 18.99 0.62
C GLY A 167 14.97 19.71 1.64
N GLY A 168 15.45 20.80 2.22
CA GLY A 168 14.71 21.63 3.16
C GLY A 168 13.51 22.34 2.51
N TYR A 169 12.43 22.46 3.29
CA TYR A 169 11.22 23.21 2.96
C TYR A 169 10.53 23.72 4.21
N GLU A 170 9.81 24.84 4.12
CA GLU A 170 9.09 25.47 5.24
C GLU A 170 7.57 25.50 5.05
N ALA A 171 7.11 25.66 3.80
CA ALA A 171 5.70 25.75 3.45
C ALA A 171 5.45 25.35 2.01
N PHE A 172 4.18 25.08 1.70
CA PHE A 172 3.71 24.80 0.34
C PHE A 172 2.57 25.74 -0.01
N GLU A 173 2.64 26.37 -1.18
CA GLU A 173 1.50 27.10 -1.75
C GLU A 173 0.90 26.30 -2.90
N TRP A 174 -0.40 26.05 -2.87
CA TRP A 174 -1.09 25.35 -3.95
C TRP A 174 -2.00 26.31 -4.70
N GLN A 175 -2.14 26.06 -6.01
CA GLN A 175 -3.08 26.75 -6.87
C GLN A 175 -3.80 25.73 -7.74
N VAL A 176 -5.13 25.81 -7.80
CA VAL A 176 -5.98 24.99 -8.69
C VAL A 176 -6.95 25.93 -9.40
N GLY A 177 -6.70 26.17 -10.69
CA GLY A 177 -7.43 27.17 -11.45
C GLY A 177 -7.28 28.58 -10.86
N ARG A 178 -8.37 29.14 -10.32
CA ARG A 178 -8.40 30.47 -9.67
C ARG A 178 -8.29 30.41 -8.14
N GLN A 179 -8.35 29.22 -7.55
CA GLN A 179 -8.23 29.07 -6.11
C GLN A 179 -6.77 28.84 -5.73
N GLN A 180 -6.37 29.39 -4.60
CA GLN A 180 -5.04 29.24 -4.05
C GLN A 180 -5.08 29.15 -2.53
N GLY A 181 -4.08 28.54 -1.93
CA GLY A 181 -3.93 28.46 -0.49
C GLY A 181 -2.49 28.13 -0.09
N SER A 182 -2.20 28.27 1.20
CA SER A 182 -0.91 27.93 1.79
C SER A 182 -1.09 26.79 2.79
N GLN A 183 -0.06 25.96 2.91
CA GLN A 183 0.02 24.85 3.84
C GLN A 183 1.37 24.84 4.55
N ASP A 184 1.39 24.28 5.75
CA ASP A 184 2.60 24.13 6.55
C ASP A 184 3.49 22.97 6.06
N ASN A 185 4.64 22.78 6.72
CA ASN A 185 5.59 21.72 6.43
C ASN A 185 5.08 20.29 6.73
N SER A 186 3.91 20.12 7.35
CA SER A 186 3.33 18.81 7.68
C SER A 186 2.41 18.25 6.58
N SER A 187 2.15 19.06 5.55
CA SER A 187 1.08 18.82 4.59
C SER A 187 1.50 18.03 3.34
N CYS A 188 2.79 17.71 3.18
CA CYS A 188 3.21 16.78 2.14
C CYS A 188 2.63 15.37 2.43
N GLU A 189 2.32 14.59 1.40
CA GLU A 189 1.64 13.28 1.43
C GLU A 189 0.18 13.25 1.95
N THR A 190 -0.24 14.21 2.77
CA THR A 190 -1.61 14.28 3.33
C THR A 190 -2.63 14.87 2.33
N GLY A 191 -2.18 15.84 1.51
CA GLY A 191 -2.97 16.49 0.47
C GLY A 191 -4.00 17.51 0.97
N VAL A 192 -4.54 18.30 0.03
CA VAL A 192 -5.50 19.38 0.28
C VAL A 192 -6.77 19.18 -0.54
N SER A 193 -7.93 19.41 0.10
CA SER A 193 -9.23 19.40 -0.56
C SER A 193 -9.58 20.81 -1.06
N VAL A 194 -9.70 20.96 -2.39
CA VAL A 194 -10.11 22.18 -3.06
C VAL A 194 -11.58 22.03 -3.47
N LEU A 195 -12.48 22.79 -2.82
CA LEU A 195 -13.93 22.69 -2.99
C LEU A 195 -14.49 23.89 -3.78
N GLY A 196 -15.73 23.77 -4.27
CA GLY A 196 -16.41 24.83 -5.01
C GLY A 196 -15.99 24.94 -6.48
N LEU A 197 -15.43 23.87 -7.04
CA LEU A 197 -15.12 23.75 -8.46
C LEU A 197 -16.37 23.36 -9.25
N GLN A 198 -16.39 23.68 -10.55
CA GLN A 198 -17.46 23.27 -11.44
C GLN A 198 -17.28 21.80 -11.84
N PRO A 199 -18.36 21.00 -11.89
CA PRO A 199 -18.30 19.62 -12.34
C PRO A 199 -18.01 19.52 -13.85
N ALA A 200 -17.46 18.38 -14.28
CA ALA A 200 -17.10 18.10 -15.67
C ALA A 200 -16.12 19.09 -16.32
N TRP A 201 -15.21 19.69 -15.53
CA TRP A 201 -14.21 20.65 -15.99
C TRP A 201 -12.78 20.17 -15.68
N SER A 202 -11.82 20.70 -16.44
CA SER A 202 -10.38 20.47 -16.25
C SER A 202 -9.74 21.71 -15.65
N TYR A 203 -9.00 21.52 -14.55
CA TYR A 203 -8.28 22.57 -13.84
C TYR A 203 -6.78 22.26 -13.85
N THR A 204 -5.96 23.28 -14.06
CA THR A 204 -4.51 23.16 -13.89
C THR A 204 -4.15 23.40 -12.43
N ALA A 205 -3.41 22.46 -11.85
CA ALA A 205 -2.90 22.50 -10.49
C ALA A 205 -1.37 22.66 -10.47
N THR A 206 -0.89 23.54 -9.59
CA THR A 206 0.54 23.77 -9.32
C THR A 206 0.77 23.85 -7.82
N VAL A 207 1.86 23.27 -7.33
CA VAL A 207 2.28 23.39 -5.93
C VAL A 207 3.68 23.99 -5.89
N THR A 208 3.83 25.08 -5.17
CA THR A 208 5.06 25.83 -5.01
C THR A 208 5.69 25.49 -3.67
N THR A 209 6.94 25.04 -3.71
CA THR A 209 7.75 24.76 -2.53
C THR A 209 8.41 26.05 -2.08
N ILE A 210 8.36 26.33 -0.78
CA ILE A 210 8.97 27.49 -0.19
C ILE A 210 10.09 27.05 0.76
N TRP A 211 11.25 27.70 0.64
CA TRP A 211 12.39 27.52 1.53
C TRP A 211 13.22 28.81 1.55
N ASP A 212 13.47 29.35 2.74
CA ASP A 212 14.26 30.58 2.93
C ASP A 212 13.79 31.73 2.01
N GLY A 213 12.46 31.88 1.88
CA GLY A 213 11.83 32.87 1.00
C GLY A 213 11.87 32.58 -0.51
N MET A 214 12.65 31.59 -0.97
CA MET A 214 12.66 31.15 -2.37
C MET A 214 11.42 30.32 -2.70
N ARG A 215 10.89 30.49 -3.91
CA ARG A 215 9.63 29.90 -4.38
C ARG A 215 9.85 29.10 -5.65
N VAL A 216 9.67 27.78 -5.58
CA VAL A 216 9.91 26.87 -6.71
C VAL A 216 8.63 26.10 -7.06
N PRO A 217 7.97 26.41 -8.21
CA PRO A 217 6.74 25.76 -8.62
C PRO A 217 6.98 24.34 -9.18
N SER A 218 6.05 23.43 -8.90
CA SER A 218 5.99 22.12 -9.52
C SER A 218 5.66 22.20 -11.01
N THR A 219 5.93 21.11 -11.73
CA THR A 219 5.32 20.92 -13.05
C THR A 219 3.79 20.95 -12.94
N PRO A 220 3.08 21.73 -13.78
CA PRO A 220 1.62 21.80 -13.73
C PRO A 220 0.97 20.44 -14.01
N ARG A 221 -0.09 20.10 -13.26
CA ARG A 221 -0.86 18.87 -13.44
C ARG A 221 -2.33 19.17 -13.70
N THR A 222 -2.94 18.48 -14.67
CA THR A 222 -4.37 18.63 -14.95
C THR A 222 -5.21 17.75 -14.02
N CYS A 223 -6.21 18.37 -13.38
CA CYS A 223 -7.19 17.77 -12.48
C CYS A 223 -8.57 17.81 -13.14
N ASN A 224 -9.30 16.70 -13.14
CA ASN A 224 -10.63 16.62 -13.74
C ASN A 224 -11.70 16.43 -12.66
N THR A 225 -12.76 17.22 -12.70
CA THR A 225 -13.94 17.04 -11.85
C THR A 225 -14.94 16.08 -12.49
N GLU A 226 -15.55 15.21 -11.69
CA GLU A 226 -16.49 14.19 -12.17
C GLU A 226 -17.77 14.75 -12.81
N LYS A 227 -18.35 13.99 -13.74
CA LYS A 227 -19.59 14.34 -14.47
C LYS A 227 -20.88 14.01 -13.70
N ALA A 228 -20.76 13.27 -12.60
CA ALA A 228 -21.90 12.64 -11.92
C ALA A 228 -22.95 13.65 -11.41
N GLY A 229 -22.53 14.80 -10.88
CA GLY A 229 -23.45 15.81 -10.34
C GLY A 229 -24.38 16.45 -11.39
N VAL A 230 -23.89 16.68 -12.62
CA VAL A 230 -24.68 17.26 -13.71
C VAL A 230 -25.65 16.25 -14.31
N ILE A 231 -25.21 15.00 -14.44
CA ILE A 231 -26.02 13.91 -15.00
C ILE A 231 -27.19 13.58 -14.06
N ALA A 232 -26.95 13.52 -12.74
CA ALA A 232 -28.01 13.28 -11.76
C ALA A 232 -29.09 14.38 -11.78
N GLY A 233 -28.70 15.66 -11.89
CA GLY A 233 -29.65 16.77 -11.93
C GLY A 233 -30.55 16.79 -13.18
N VAL A 234 -29.99 16.48 -14.36
CA VAL A 234 -30.75 16.36 -15.61
C VAL A 234 -31.67 15.15 -15.57
N VAL A 235 -31.19 14.00 -15.08
CA VAL A 235 -31.98 12.77 -14.96
C VAL A 235 -33.14 12.93 -13.98
N VAL A 236 -32.93 13.56 -12.83
CA VAL A 236 -34.01 13.84 -11.87
C VAL A 236 -35.04 14.80 -12.45
N SER A 237 -34.58 15.83 -13.18
CA SER A 237 -35.49 16.80 -13.83
C SER A 237 -36.34 16.14 -14.92
N VAL A 238 -35.75 15.27 -15.74
CA VAL A 238 -36.46 14.49 -16.76
C VAL A 238 -37.41 13.47 -16.14
N LEU A 239 -36.99 12.77 -15.07
CA LEU A 239 -37.83 11.83 -14.33
C LEU A 239 -39.04 12.52 -13.68
N LEU A 240 -38.86 13.69 -13.07
CA LEU A 240 -39.97 14.48 -12.50
C LEU A 240 -40.96 14.91 -13.59
N LEU A 241 -40.47 15.30 -14.76
CA LEU A 241 -41.30 15.69 -15.90
C LEU A 241 -42.09 14.47 -16.45
N LEU A 242 -41.45 13.31 -16.53
CA LEU A 242 -42.11 12.05 -16.89
C LEU A 242 -43.16 11.63 -15.86
N VAL A 243 -42.88 11.76 -14.56
CA VAL A 243 -43.86 11.48 -13.49
C VAL A 243 -45.06 12.42 -13.60
N MET A 244 -44.86 13.71 -13.89
CA MET A 244 -45.96 14.65 -14.13
C MET A 244 -46.81 14.26 -15.34
N VAL A 245 -46.19 13.83 -16.44
CA VAL A 245 -46.90 13.34 -17.63
C VAL A 245 -47.69 12.07 -17.31
N VAL A 246 -47.09 11.11 -16.59
CA VAL A 246 -47.74 9.87 -16.15
C VAL A 246 -48.92 10.17 -15.22
N LEU A 247 -48.78 11.12 -14.28
CA LEU A 247 -49.86 11.55 -13.41
C LEU A 247 -51.01 12.19 -14.21
N VAL A 248 -50.71 13.07 -15.18
CA VAL A 248 -51.74 13.66 -16.06
C VAL A 248 -52.47 12.57 -16.86
N VAL A 249 -51.74 11.62 -17.46
CA VAL A 249 -52.33 10.48 -18.17
C VAL A 249 -53.16 9.59 -17.23
N PHE A 250 -52.68 9.36 -16.01
CA PHE A 250 -53.40 8.62 -14.97
C PHE A 250 -54.69 9.32 -14.55
N PHE A 251 -54.69 10.65 -14.33
CA PHE A 251 -55.90 11.41 -14.00
C PHE A 251 -56.90 11.46 -15.17
N LEU A 252 -56.41 11.54 -16.42
CA LEU A 252 -57.24 11.44 -17.62
C LEU A 252 -57.85 10.04 -17.80
N LYS A 253 -57.08 8.97 -17.51
CA LYS A 253 -57.58 7.59 -17.49
C LYS A 253 -58.54 7.32 -16.32
N LYS A 254 -58.29 7.90 -15.14
CA LYS A 254 -59.14 7.76 -13.94
C LYS A 254 -60.51 8.41 -14.11
N ARG A 255 -60.62 9.49 -14.90
CA ARG A 255 -61.91 10.06 -15.31
C ARG A 255 -62.69 9.17 -16.28
N ARG A 256 -62.00 8.33 -17.06
CA ARG A 256 -62.62 7.36 -18.00
C ARG A 256 -63.01 6.02 -17.37
N LYS A 257 -62.49 5.68 -16.19
CA LYS A 257 -62.67 4.37 -15.55
C LYS A 257 -63.50 4.41 -14.26
N LYS A 258 -64.56 5.22 -14.24
CA LYS A 258 -65.61 5.18 -13.22
C LYS A 258 -66.83 4.43 -13.75
N SER A 259 -66.64 3.17 -14.13
CA SER A 259 -67.72 2.18 -14.19
C SER A 259 -67.12 0.80 -13.94
N GLU A 260 -67.84 0.03 -13.14
CA GLU A 260 -67.68 -1.38 -12.79
C GLU A 260 -66.77 -1.74 -11.60
N LYS A 261 -67.34 -2.63 -10.79
CA LYS A 261 -67.10 -2.93 -9.37
C LYS A 261 -66.78 -4.42 -9.21
N LYS A 262 -66.04 -4.74 -8.14
CA LYS A 262 -65.92 -6.03 -7.39
C LYS A 262 -65.16 -7.18 -8.10
N SER A 263 -64.44 -8.08 -7.42
CA SER A 263 -64.27 -8.43 -6.00
C SER A 263 -62.99 -9.30 -5.82
N ALA A 264 -62.41 -9.32 -4.62
CA ALA A 264 -61.44 -10.33 -4.13
C ALA A 264 -62.16 -11.68 -3.82
N PRO A 265 -61.53 -12.84 -3.51
CA PRO A 265 -60.28 -12.98 -2.73
C PRO A 265 -59.35 -14.21 -2.98
N MET A 266 -58.25 -14.20 -2.22
CA MET A 266 -57.49 -15.31 -1.63
C MET A 266 -56.33 -16.03 -2.35
N ASP A 267 -55.28 -16.18 -1.53
CA ASP A 267 -54.16 -17.14 -1.48
C ASP A 267 -53.22 -17.31 -2.67
N ARG A 268 -51.92 -17.07 -2.40
CA ARG A 268 -50.80 -17.86 -2.94
C ARG A 268 -49.48 -17.53 -2.23
N VAL A 269 -49.01 -18.50 -1.45
CA VAL A 269 -47.67 -19.11 -1.47
C VAL A 269 -46.54 -18.19 -1.96
N TYR A 270 -45.62 -17.84 -1.06
CA TYR A 270 -44.36 -17.15 -1.38
C TYR A 270 -43.50 -18.02 -2.31
N SER A 271 -43.58 -17.76 -3.62
CA SER A 271 -42.60 -18.20 -4.60
C SER A 271 -41.48 -17.16 -4.64
N PHE A 272 -40.23 -17.55 -4.33
CA PHE A 272 -39.06 -16.70 -4.50
C PHE A 272 -38.85 -16.43 -6.01
N ALA A 273 -39.12 -15.21 -6.46
CA ALA A 273 -38.80 -14.76 -7.81
C ALA A 273 -37.28 -14.48 -7.88
N GLY A 274 -36.51 -15.30 -8.62
CA GLY A 274 -35.06 -15.08 -8.80
C GLY A 274 -34.21 -16.33 -9.11
N HIS A 275 -34.80 -17.52 -9.16
CA HIS A 275 -34.09 -18.75 -9.55
C HIS A 275 -34.25 -19.02 -11.05
N ILE A 276 -33.16 -19.44 -11.70
CA ILE A 276 -33.06 -19.74 -13.12
C ILE A 276 -32.87 -21.25 -13.27
N LEU A 277 -33.64 -21.90 -14.15
CA LEU A 277 -33.46 -23.33 -14.44
C LEU A 277 -32.13 -23.57 -15.18
N ALA A 278 -31.53 -24.74 -14.98
CA ALA A 278 -30.28 -25.12 -15.66
C ALA A 278 -30.37 -24.98 -17.19
N GLU A 279 -31.51 -25.37 -17.77
CA GLU A 279 -31.77 -25.29 -19.21
C GLU A 279 -31.88 -23.85 -19.73
N ASP A 280 -32.40 -22.93 -18.91
CA ASP A 280 -32.57 -21.52 -19.24
C ASP A 280 -31.33 -20.68 -18.94
N PHE A 281 -30.34 -21.23 -18.23
CA PHE A 281 -29.19 -20.47 -17.74
C PHE A 281 -28.33 -19.91 -18.87
N ALA A 282 -28.15 -20.67 -19.95
CA ALA A 282 -27.41 -20.20 -21.13
C ALA A 282 -28.12 -19.02 -21.81
N ASP A 283 -29.45 -19.00 -21.80
CA ASP A 283 -30.28 -17.95 -22.39
C ASP A 283 -30.24 -16.70 -21.52
N HIS A 284 -30.33 -16.88 -20.21
CA HIS A 284 -30.14 -15.81 -19.22
C HIS A 284 -28.78 -15.11 -19.39
N VAL A 285 -27.68 -15.86 -19.51
CA VAL A 285 -26.35 -15.27 -19.73
C VAL A 285 -26.30 -14.50 -21.04
N ARG A 286 -26.78 -15.08 -22.15
CA ARG A 286 -26.78 -14.39 -23.46
C ARG A 286 -27.62 -13.12 -23.45
N GLU A 287 -28.73 -13.08 -22.72
CA GLU A 287 -29.56 -11.88 -22.59
C GLU A 287 -28.81 -10.80 -21.81
N ASN A 288 -28.18 -11.16 -20.69
CA ASN A 288 -27.47 -10.24 -19.83
C ASN A 288 -26.16 -9.69 -20.44
N GLU A 289 -25.53 -10.42 -21.37
CA GLU A 289 -24.34 -9.97 -22.12
C GLU A 289 -24.65 -8.93 -23.21
N LYS A 290 -25.92 -8.77 -23.62
CA LYS A 290 -26.32 -7.79 -24.64
C LYS A 290 -25.98 -6.35 -24.21
N ASP A 291 -25.84 -5.49 -25.22
CA ASP A 291 -25.58 -4.06 -25.05
C ASP A 291 -24.41 -3.75 -24.11
N SER A 292 -23.32 -4.52 -24.26
CA SER A 292 -22.11 -4.44 -23.41
C SER A 292 -22.38 -4.78 -21.94
N ASN A 293 -22.95 -5.97 -21.68
CA ASN A 293 -23.27 -6.46 -20.34
C ASN A 293 -24.31 -5.62 -19.57
N CYS A 294 -25.22 -4.93 -20.27
CA CYS A 294 -26.16 -4.00 -19.64
C CYS A 294 -27.07 -4.72 -18.61
N GLY A 295 -27.48 -5.96 -18.91
CA GLY A 295 -28.28 -6.76 -17.99
C GLY A 295 -27.53 -7.10 -16.70
N PHE A 296 -26.28 -7.55 -16.82
CA PHE A 296 -25.41 -7.79 -15.65
C PHE A 296 -25.14 -6.52 -14.85
N ALA A 297 -24.89 -5.39 -15.51
CA ALA A 297 -24.71 -4.11 -14.83
C ALA A 297 -25.96 -3.71 -14.03
N ASN A 298 -27.16 -3.92 -14.59
CA ASN A 298 -28.42 -3.62 -13.92
C ASN A 298 -28.69 -4.53 -12.70
N GLU A 299 -28.41 -5.83 -12.81
CA GLU A 299 -28.48 -6.75 -11.68
C GLU A 299 -27.46 -6.37 -10.61
N TYR A 300 -26.19 -6.19 -10.99
CA TYR A 300 -25.12 -5.90 -10.07
C TYR A 300 -25.31 -4.56 -9.34
N GLN A 301 -25.85 -3.54 -10.02
CA GLN A 301 -26.18 -2.25 -9.42
C GLN A 301 -27.24 -2.37 -8.31
N GLN A 302 -28.18 -3.31 -8.42
CA GLN A 302 -29.18 -3.54 -7.36
C GLN A 302 -28.54 -4.14 -6.11
N LEU A 303 -27.46 -4.91 -6.24
CA LEU A 303 -26.69 -5.45 -5.11
C LEU A 303 -25.95 -4.34 -4.33
N VAL A 304 -25.76 -3.16 -4.92
CA VAL A 304 -25.08 -2.03 -4.25
C VAL A 304 -25.87 -1.57 -3.04
N LEU A 305 -27.22 -1.64 -3.08
CA LEU A 305 -28.09 -1.14 -2.01
C LEU A 305 -28.11 -2.00 -0.74
N GLU A 306 -27.53 -3.20 -0.79
CA GLU A 306 -27.63 -4.18 0.29
C GLU A 306 -26.56 -3.99 1.37
N GLY A 307 -26.97 -4.10 2.64
CA GLY A 307 -26.04 -4.11 3.78
C GLY A 307 -25.61 -2.75 4.34
N TYR A 308 -26.11 -1.62 3.82
CA TYR A 308 -25.75 -0.26 4.30
C TYR A 308 -26.15 0.04 5.76
N ASN A 309 -27.08 -0.72 6.34
CA ASN A 309 -27.64 -0.44 7.67
C ASN A 309 -27.17 -1.41 8.76
N GLN A 310 -26.23 -2.32 8.45
CA GLN A 310 -25.74 -3.30 9.41
C GLN A 310 -24.64 -2.68 10.29
N PRO A 311 -24.69 -2.84 11.62
CA PRO A 311 -23.71 -2.25 12.53
C PRO A 311 -22.33 -2.90 12.36
N GLN A 312 -21.28 -2.08 12.48
CA GLN A 312 -19.86 -2.47 12.39
C GLN A 312 -19.07 -1.86 13.57
N MET A 313 -19.72 -1.75 14.74
CA MET A 313 -19.22 -1.05 15.92
C MET A 313 -17.93 -1.68 16.42
N VAL A 314 -17.85 -3.01 16.49
CA VAL A 314 -16.67 -3.72 17.00
C VAL A 314 -15.48 -3.52 16.06
N ALA A 315 -15.72 -3.64 14.76
CA ALA A 315 -14.70 -3.45 13.74
C ALA A 315 -14.18 -2.00 13.66
N SER A 316 -15.05 -1.04 14.01
CA SER A 316 -14.75 0.40 14.00
C SER A 316 -14.14 0.90 15.31
N ALA A 317 -14.08 0.07 16.35
CA ALA A 317 -13.50 0.45 17.64
C ALA A 317 -12.02 0.86 17.48
N PRO A 318 -11.54 1.90 18.19
CA PRO A 318 -10.17 2.40 18.07
C PRO A 318 -9.10 1.30 18.21
N GLU A 319 -9.26 0.41 19.18
CA GLU A 319 -8.38 -0.74 19.46
C GLU A 319 -8.33 -1.79 18.33
N ASN A 320 -9.35 -1.83 17.48
CA ASN A 320 -9.49 -2.79 16.38
C ASN A 320 -9.15 -2.20 15.01
N SER A 321 -9.10 -0.87 14.91
CA SER A 321 -8.89 -0.16 13.65
C SER A 321 -7.62 -0.58 12.90
N SER A 322 -6.53 -0.85 13.64
CA SER A 322 -5.24 -1.31 13.10
C SER A 322 -5.22 -2.78 12.69
N LYS A 323 -6.25 -3.56 13.06
CA LYS A 323 -6.41 -4.97 12.66
C LYS A 323 -7.12 -5.11 11.30
N ASN A 324 -7.62 -4.01 10.74
CA ASN A 324 -8.31 -3.97 9.45
C ASN A 324 -7.34 -3.61 8.32
N ARG A 325 -7.20 -4.49 7.32
CA ARG A 325 -6.35 -4.21 6.14
C ARG A 325 -6.90 -3.05 5.31
N TYR A 326 -8.23 -2.92 5.26
CA TYR A 326 -8.92 -1.85 4.55
C TYR A 326 -9.97 -1.21 5.45
N ARG A 327 -9.92 0.13 5.57
CA ARG A 327 -10.87 0.90 6.40
C ARG A 327 -12.33 0.80 5.94
N ASN A 328 -12.54 0.49 4.67
CA ASN A 328 -13.86 0.36 4.04
C ASN A 328 -14.36 -1.09 3.91
N VAL A 329 -13.64 -2.07 4.46
CA VAL A 329 -14.05 -3.49 4.43
C VAL A 329 -14.04 -4.03 5.86
N LEU A 330 -15.17 -3.85 6.54
CA LEU A 330 -15.35 -4.20 7.94
C LEU A 330 -16.42 -5.30 8.08
N PRO A 331 -16.23 -6.32 8.93
CA PRO A 331 -17.27 -7.31 9.19
C PRO A 331 -18.45 -6.65 9.91
N TYR A 332 -19.67 -7.13 9.65
CA TYR A 332 -20.83 -6.74 10.45
C TYR A 332 -20.78 -7.39 11.83
N ASP A 333 -21.29 -6.70 12.84
CA ASP A 333 -21.21 -7.15 14.24
C ASP A 333 -21.95 -8.47 14.46
N TRP A 334 -23.06 -8.70 13.74
CA TRP A 334 -23.90 -9.89 13.93
C TRP A 334 -23.30 -11.18 13.34
N SER A 335 -22.51 -11.05 12.29
CA SER A 335 -21.94 -12.16 11.51
C SER A 335 -20.43 -12.29 11.68
N ARG A 336 -19.77 -11.37 12.40
CA ARG A 336 -18.32 -11.45 12.68
C ARG A 336 -17.98 -12.77 13.38
N VAL A 337 -16.76 -13.25 13.17
CA VAL A 337 -16.25 -14.38 13.95
C VAL A 337 -15.58 -13.84 15.22
N PRO A 338 -16.13 -14.11 16.42
CA PRO A 338 -15.47 -13.72 17.66
C PRO A 338 -14.34 -14.68 18.01
N LEU A 339 -13.23 -14.15 18.52
CA LEU A 339 -12.19 -14.93 19.18
C LEU A 339 -12.41 -14.92 20.71
N ALA A 340 -11.83 -15.89 21.42
CA ALA A 340 -11.82 -15.92 22.86
C ALA A 340 -11.07 -14.69 23.43
N SER A 341 -11.71 -13.91 24.31
CA SER A 341 -11.08 -12.74 24.91
C SER A 341 -9.85 -13.13 25.74
N LEU A 342 -8.72 -12.47 25.48
CA LEU A 342 -7.51 -12.61 26.28
C LEU A 342 -7.53 -11.60 27.43
N HIS A 343 -7.10 -12.05 28.61
CA HIS A 343 -7.03 -11.21 29.81
C HIS A 343 -6.16 -9.96 29.55
N GLU A 344 -6.63 -8.80 30.02
CA GLU A 344 -5.94 -7.50 29.90
C GLU A 344 -5.60 -7.04 28.48
N LYS A 345 -6.22 -7.62 27.44
CA LYS A 345 -6.03 -7.21 26.04
C LYS A 345 -7.37 -6.80 25.40
N PRO A 346 -7.75 -5.51 25.47
CA PRO A 346 -8.91 -4.99 24.74
C PRO A 346 -8.82 -5.29 23.24
N GLY A 347 -9.95 -5.62 22.60
CA GLY A 347 -10.01 -5.98 21.17
C GLY A 347 -9.39 -7.33 20.81
N SER A 348 -9.02 -8.16 21.79
CA SER A 348 -8.45 -9.50 21.54
C SER A 348 -9.48 -10.54 21.05
N ASP A 349 -10.77 -10.23 21.15
CA ASP A 349 -11.90 -11.00 20.59
C ASP A 349 -12.17 -10.67 19.12
N TYR A 350 -11.47 -9.67 18.57
CA TYR A 350 -11.71 -9.17 17.23
C TYR A 350 -10.71 -9.72 16.21
N ILE A 351 -11.26 -10.24 15.11
CA ILE A 351 -10.59 -10.47 13.84
C ILE A 351 -11.51 -10.05 12.69
N ASN A 352 -10.95 -9.51 11.61
CA ASN A 352 -11.72 -9.14 10.42
C ASN A 352 -12.09 -10.39 9.60
N ALA A 353 -13.12 -11.09 10.07
CA ALA A 353 -13.72 -12.26 9.43
C ALA A 353 -15.22 -12.31 9.71
N SER A 354 -15.98 -12.93 8.81
CA SER A 354 -17.43 -13.11 8.95
C SER A 354 -17.82 -14.54 8.58
N PHE A 355 -18.78 -15.10 9.29
CA PHE A 355 -19.49 -16.30 8.83
C PHE A 355 -20.30 -15.97 7.57
N ILE A 356 -20.27 -16.87 6.61
CA ILE A 356 -21.01 -16.76 5.34
C ILE A 356 -21.93 -17.97 5.20
N PRO A 357 -23.23 -17.74 4.88
CA PRO A 357 -24.18 -18.82 4.77
C PRO A 357 -23.93 -19.65 3.53
N GLY A 358 -24.01 -20.95 3.68
CA GLY A 358 -24.01 -21.90 2.60
C GLY A 358 -25.41 -22.26 2.10
N LEU A 359 -25.53 -23.47 1.55
CA LEU A 359 -26.82 -23.97 1.04
C LEU A 359 -27.75 -24.39 2.18
N CYS A 360 -27.23 -25.13 3.17
CA CYS A 360 -28.01 -25.66 4.30
C CYS A 360 -27.60 -25.06 5.64
N ASP A 361 -26.34 -24.67 5.79
CA ASP A 361 -25.78 -24.18 7.05
C ASP A 361 -25.60 -22.65 6.98
N PRO A 362 -26.20 -21.85 7.91
CA PRO A 362 -26.03 -20.41 7.95
C PRO A 362 -24.59 -19.94 8.24
N GLN A 363 -23.69 -20.83 8.67
CA GLN A 363 -22.28 -20.54 8.98
C GLN A 363 -21.32 -21.52 8.27
N GLU A 364 -21.69 -22.01 7.07
CA GLU A 364 -20.89 -23.01 6.34
C GLU A 364 -19.45 -22.55 6.04
N PHE A 365 -19.21 -21.26 5.84
CA PHE A 365 -17.90 -20.72 5.52
C PHE A 365 -17.50 -19.58 6.45
N ILE A 366 -16.20 -19.31 6.54
CA ILE A 366 -15.66 -18.07 7.10
C ILE A 366 -14.97 -17.29 5.98
N ALA A 367 -15.44 -16.08 5.70
CA ALA A 367 -14.74 -15.14 4.82
C ALA A 367 -13.86 -14.19 5.66
N ALA A 368 -12.54 -14.26 5.45
CA ALA A 368 -11.56 -13.46 6.19
C ALA A 368 -10.72 -12.57 5.27
N GLN A 369 -10.18 -11.47 5.82
CA GLN A 369 -9.13 -10.72 5.12
C GLN A 369 -7.81 -11.51 5.10
N GLY A 370 -6.91 -11.18 4.18
CA GLY A 370 -5.52 -11.63 4.23
C GLY A 370 -4.84 -11.05 5.48
N PRO A 371 -4.23 -11.89 6.35
CA PRO A 371 -3.62 -11.44 7.61
C PRO A 371 -2.62 -10.30 7.40
N LEU A 372 -2.54 -9.40 8.39
CA LEU A 372 -1.53 -8.34 8.52
C LEU A 372 -0.40 -8.85 9.43
N PRO A 373 0.78 -8.19 9.46
CA PRO A 373 1.88 -8.65 10.32
C PRO A 373 1.44 -8.81 11.78
N GLN A 374 0.69 -7.83 12.29
CA GLN A 374 0.15 -7.81 13.64
C GLN A 374 -1.07 -8.70 13.87
N THR A 375 -1.67 -9.30 12.83
CA THR A 375 -2.85 -10.17 12.96
C THR A 375 -2.62 -11.63 12.54
N VAL A 376 -1.37 -12.02 12.20
CA VAL A 376 -1.04 -13.44 11.93
C VAL A 376 -1.39 -14.33 13.12
N ALA A 377 -1.08 -13.90 14.35
CA ALA A 377 -1.41 -14.66 15.55
C ALA A 377 -2.93 -14.79 15.78
N ASP A 378 -3.69 -13.71 15.55
CA ASP A 378 -5.15 -13.73 15.63
C ASP A 378 -5.75 -14.64 14.53
N PHE A 379 -5.13 -14.69 13.34
CA PHE A 379 -5.56 -15.58 12.26
C PHE A 379 -5.37 -17.06 12.63
N TRP A 380 -4.23 -17.45 13.19
CA TRP A 380 -4.05 -18.83 13.66
C TRP A 380 -4.96 -19.20 14.83
N ARG A 381 -5.27 -18.23 15.70
CA ARG A 381 -6.32 -18.40 16.72
C ARG A 381 -7.69 -18.64 16.10
N LEU A 382 -8.05 -17.91 15.05
CA LEU A 382 -9.28 -18.16 14.29
C LEU A 382 -9.32 -19.61 13.77
N VAL A 383 -8.23 -20.09 13.14
CA VAL A 383 -8.14 -21.47 12.64
C VAL A 383 -8.34 -22.49 13.77
N TRP A 384 -7.66 -22.29 14.90
CA TRP A 384 -7.76 -23.16 16.06
C TRP A 384 -9.16 -23.15 16.68
N GLU A 385 -9.66 -21.97 17.05
CA GLU A 385 -10.90 -21.83 17.82
C GLU A 385 -12.13 -22.26 17.02
N GLN A 386 -12.11 -22.10 15.69
CA GLN A 386 -13.18 -22.57 14.81
C GLN A 386 -13.00 -24.03 14.37
N GLN A 387 -11.92 -24.68 14.81
CA GLN A 387 -11.54 -26.03 14.40
C GLN A 387 -11.55 -26.16 12.87
N SER A 388 -11.00 -25.16 12.16
CA SER A 388 -11.03 -25.12 10.70
C SER A 388 -9.90 -25.96 10.11
N HIS A 389 -10.24 -27.11 9.53
CA HIS A 389 -9.27 -27.98 8.87
C HIS A 389 -8.87 -27.53 7.46
N THR A 390 -9.56 -26.54 6.89
CA THR A 390 -9.35 -26.09 5.51
C THR A 390 -9.15 -24.58 5.42
N LEU A 391 -8.06 -24.17 4.79
CA LEU A 391 -7.79 -22.79 4.40
C LEU A 391 -7.81 -22.65 2.88
N VAL A 392 -8.44 -21.62 2.35
CA VAL A 392 -8.45 -21.33 0.91
C VAL A 392 -7.96 -19.91 0.67
N MET A 393 -6.78 -19.78 0.09
CA MET A 393 -6.10 -18.52 -0.20
C MET A 393 -6.21 -18.21 -1.70
N LEU A 394 -6.82 -17.07 -2.04
CA LEU A 394 -7.13 -16.66 -3.43
C LEU A 394 -6.30 -15.45 -3.89
N THR A 395 -5.09 -15.27 -3.36
CA THR A 395 -4.23 -14.11 -3.66
C THR A 395 -2.77 -14.48 -3.48
N ASN A 396 -1.89 -13.86 -4.25
CA ASN A 396 -0.46 -13.91 -3.93
C ASN A 396 -0.16 -12.92 -2.81
N CYS A 397 0.89 -13.16 -2.01
CA CYS A 397 1.23 -12.24 -0.91
C CYS A 397 1.51 -10.82 -1.42
N VAL A 398 2.15 -10.72 -2.59
CA VAL A 398 2.44 -9.47 -3.29
C VAL A 398 1.88 -9.54 -4.71
N GLU A 399 1.16 -8.49 -5.09
CA GLU A 399 0.54 -8.34 -6.41
C GLU A 399 0.79 -6.90 -6.89
N SER A 400 1.38 -6.74 -8.08
CA SER A 400 1.74 -5.44 -8.66
C SER A 400 2.50 -4.53 -7.70
N GLY A 401 3.47 -5.11 -6.97
CA GLY A 401 4.30 -4.41 -5.98
C GLY A 401 3.59 -4.03 -4.67
N ARG A 402 2.35 -4.47 -4.46
CA ARG A 402 1.58 -4.18 -3.23
C ARG A 402 1.34 -5.44 -2.43
N VAL A 403 1.56 -5.37 -1.12
CA VAL A 403 1.26 -6.47 -0.19
C VAL A 403 -0.26 -6.65 -0.07
N LYS A 404 -0.75 -7.81 -0.50
CA LYS A 404 -2.16 -8.20 -0.43
C LYS A 404 -2.47 -9.07 0.78
N CYS A 405 -1.50 -9.87 1.22
CA CYS A 405 -1.62 -10.81 2.33
C CYS A 405 -0.23 -11.05 2.89
N GLU A 406 -0.08 -11.10 4.22
CA GLU A 406 1.17 -11.57 4.81
C GLU A 406 1.40 -13.05 4.51
N HIS A 407 2.67 -13.43 4.48
CA HIS A 407 3.06 -14.82 4.47
C HIS A 407 2.89 -15.38 5.89
N TYR A 408 1.74 -16.00 6.17
CA TYR A 408 1.35 -16.37 7.53
C TYR A 408 1.67 -17.83 7.90
N TRP A 409 2.28 -18.61 7.00
CA TRP A 409 2.71 -20.00 7.23
C TRP A 409 4.24 -20.12 7.27
N PRO A 410 4.81 -21.23 7.76
CA PRO A 410 6.26 -21.44 7.72
C PRO A 410 6.83 -21.48 6.28
N LEU A 411 7.97 -20.83 6.06
CA LEU A 411 8.70 -20.85 4.78
C LEU A 411 9.46 -22.16 4.55
N ASP A 412 9.79 -22.87 5.62
CA ASP A 412 10.54 -24.11 5.62
C ASP A 412 9.95 -25.08 6.67
N ALA A 413 10.65 -26.19 6.92
CA ALA A 413 10.24 -27.16 7.92
C ALA A 413 10.35 -26.65 9.37
N GLN A 414 10.92 -25.47 9.62
CA GLN A 414 11.01 -24.92 10.97
C GLN A 414 9.64 -24.41 11.42
N PRO A 415 9.14 -24.89 12.58
CA PRO A 415 7.84 -24.44 13.07
C PRO A 415 7.84 -22.94 13.40
N CYS A 416 6.76 -22.22 13.06
CA CYS A 416 6.54 -20.85 13.52
C CYS A 416 5.57 -20.83 14.70
N THR A 417 5.92 -20.07 15.75
CA THR A 417 5.14 -20.02 17.00
C THR A 417 4.40 -18.69 17.12
N HIS A 418 3.10 -18.78 17.36
CA HIS A 418 2.18 -17.66 17.53
C HIS A 418 1.40 -17.82 18.85
N GLY A 419 1.95 -17.27 19.93
CA GLY A 419 1.39 -17.48 21.27
C GLY A 419 1.47 -18.96 21.67
N ASN A 420 0.31 -19.58 21.94
CA ASN A 420 0.21 -20.99 22.31
C ASN A 420 0.11 -21.94 21.12
N LEU A 421 0.16 -21.43 19.89
CA LEU A 421 0.01 -22.21 18.67
C LEU A 421 1.34 -22.30 17.94
N GLN A 422 1.75 -23.52 17.61
CA GLN A 422 2.90 -23.79 16.77
C GLN A 422 2.42 -24.37 15.44
N VAL A 423 2.76 -23.70 14.34
CA VAL A 423 2.41 -24.11 12.99
C VAL A 423 3.64 -24.74 12.34
N THR A 424 3.48 -25.93 11.79
CA THR A 424 4.55 -26.64 11.08
C THR A 424 4.10 -26.98 9.67
N LEU A 425 4.96 -26.75 8.68
CA LEU A 425 4.74 -27.23 7.31
C LEU A 425 5.12 -28.71 7.23
N VAL A 426 4.15 -29.55 6.90
CA VAL A 426 4.33 -31.01 6.79
C VAL A 426 4.62 -31.42 5.35
N GLY A 427 3.93 -30.79 4.38
CA GLY A 427 4.11 -31.07 2.97
C GLY A 427 3.60 -29.95 2.10
N GLU A 428 4.19 -29.82 0.91
CA GLU A 428 3.79 -28.84 -0.10
C GLU A 428 3.75 -29.52 -1.48
N GLN A 429 2.65 -29.30 -2.20
CA GLN A 429 2.45 -29.75 -3.58
C GLN A 429 2.17 -28.53 -4.44
N VAL A 430 3.08 -28.24 -5.37
CA VAL A 430 2.99 -27.10 -6.29
C VAL A 430 2.46 -27.60 -7.63
N MET A 431 1.30 -27.07 -8.04
CA MET A 431 0.70 -27.27 -9.36
C MET A 431 0.83 -25.99 -10.18
N GLU A 432 0.47 -26.04 -11.46
CA GLU A 432 0.57 -24.89 -12.37
C GLU A 432 -0.18 -23.64 -11.87
N ASN A 433 -1.41 -23.83 -11.39
CA ASN A 433 -2.31 -22.72 -11.05
C ASN A 433 -2.56 -22.54 -9.54
N TRP A 434 -2.12 -23.50 -8.72
CA TRP A 434 -2.32 -23.48 -7.28
C TRP A 434 -1.28 -24.33 -6.54
N THR A 435 -1.14 -24.08 -5.24
CA THR A 435 -0.31 -24.86 -4.33
C THR A 435 -1.16 -25.41 -3.20
N VAL A 436 -0.91 -26.65 -2.79
CA VAL A 436 -1.56 -27.27 -1.63
C VAL A 436 -0.52 -27.52 -0.55
N ARG A 437 -0.78 -27.04 0.66
CA ARG A 437 0.09 -27.22 1.83
C ARG A 437 -0.62 -27.99 2.92
N ASP A 438 0.05 -29.00 3.45
CA ASP A 438 -0.35 -29.71 4.65
C ASP A 438 0.37 -29.10 5.84
N LEU A 439 -0.39 -28.59 6.79
CA LEU A 439 0.08 -27.88 7.97
C LEU A 439 -0.36 -28.64 9.23
N LYS A 440 0.50 -28.63 10.23
CA LYS A 440 0.21 -29.14 11.57
C LYS A 440 0.17 -27.98 12.54
N LEU A 441 -0.98 -27.77 13.17
CA LEU A 441 -1.18 -26.75 14.20
C LEU A 441 -1.21 -27.44 15.57
N TRP A 442 -0.17 -27.25 16.37
CA TRP A 442 -0.06 -27.80 17.72
C TRP A 442 -0.34 -26.73 18.77
N HIS A 443 -1.28 -27.00 19.67
CA HIS A 443 -1.57 -26.11 20.79
C HIS A 443 -0.77 -26.54 22.03
N ILE A 444 0.17 -25.70 22.45
CA ILE A 444 1.18 -25.99 23.48
C ILE A 444 0.54 -26.27 24.85
N GLN A 445 -0.49 -25.51 25.25
CA GLN A 445 -1.10 -25.72 26.57
C GLN A 445 -2.10 -26.88 26.58
N GLU A 446 -3.01 -26.93 25.61
CA GLU A 446 -3.98 -28.02 25.45
C GLU A 446 -3.37 -29.38 25.06
N GLN A 447 -2.13 -29.41 24.56
CA GLN A 447 -1.45 -30.61 24.06
C GLN A 447 -2.27 -31.33 22.97
N LYS A 448 -2.96 -30.56 22.12
CA LYS A 448 -3.77 -31.06 21.01
C LYS A 448 -3.19 -30.61 19.68
N THR A 449 -3.47 -31.39 18.64
CA THR A 449 -3.04 -31.12 17.27
C THR A 449 -4.26 -31.01 16.37
N LEU A 450 -4.25 -30.00 15.50
CA LEU A 450 -5.19 -29.81 14.40
C LEU A 450 -4.41 -29.92 13.08
N PHE A 451 -4.87 -30.76 12.17
CA PHE A 451 -4.29 -30.86 10.82
C PHE A 451 -5.06 -29.93 9.89
N VAL A 452 -4.33 -29.05 9.20
CA VAL A 452 -4.90 -28.00 8.37
C VAL A 452 -4.34 -28.11 6.97
N ARG A 453 -5.21 -28.17 5.96
CA ARG A 453 -4.82 -28.13 4.56
C ARG A 453 -5.10 -26.75 3.97
N GLN A 454 -4.07 -26.09 3.46
CA GLN A 454 -4.18 -24.81 2.76
C GLN A 454 -4.18 -25.04 1.24
N PHE A 455 -5.21 -24.52 0.57
CA PHE A 455 -5.33 -24.45 -0.87
C PHE A 455 -5.06 -23.03 -1.35
N HIS A 456 -3.95 -22.81 -2.03
CA HIS A 456 -3.52 -21.48 -2.48
C HIS A 456 -3.64 -21.36 -4.00
N TYR A 457 -4.69 -20.70 -4.48
CA TYR A 457 -4.88 -20.41 -5.89
C TYR A 457 -4.07 -19.17 -6.30
N MET A 458 -3.10 -19.36 -7.20
CA MET A 458 -2.10 -18.35 -7.57
C MET A 458 -2.39 -17.68 -8.93
N ALA A 459 -3.24 -18.30 -9.75
CA ALA A 459 -3.54 -17.87 -11.12
C ALA A 459 -4.62 -16.77 -11.23
N TRP A 460 -5.07 -16.18 -10.12
CA TRP A 460 -5.99 -15.05 -10.18
C TRP A 460 -5.23 -13.75 -10.45
N PRO A 461 -5.52 -13.01 -11.54
CA PRO A 461 -4.76 -11.81 -11.89
C PRO A 461 -4.96 -10.66 -10.91
N ASP A 462 -3.93 -9.82 -10.81
CA ASP A 462 -3.90 -8.60 -9.99
C ASP A 462 -5.03 -7.60 -10.34
N HIS A 463 -5.36 -7.53 -11.64
CA HIS A 463 -6.45 -6.72 -12.18
C HIS A 463 -7.50 -7.59 -12.86
N GLY A 464 -8.76 -7.44 -12.45
CA GLY A 464 -9.91 -8.10 -13.07
C GLY A 464 -10.14 -9.55 -12.61
N VAL A 465 -10.42 -10.41 -13.58
CA VAL A 465 -10.81 -11.82 -13.42
C VAL A 465 -9.97 -12.70 -14.33
N PRO A 466 -9.82 -14.01 -14.04
CA PRO A 466 -9.15 -14.94 -14.95
C PRO A 466 -9.75 -14.89 -16.36
N HIS A 467 -8.91 -15.00 -17.39
CA HIS A 467 -9.35 -14.98 -18.80
C HIS A 467 -10.18 -16.20 -19.20
N SER A 468 -10.07 -17.30 -18.46
CA SER A 468 -10.83 -18.52 -18.67
C SER A 468 -11.38 -19.04 -17.34
N PRO A 469 -12.62 -19.58 -17.30
CA PRO A 469 -13.15 -20.28 -16.14
C PRO A 469 -12.46 -21.60 -15.81
N ASP A 470 -11.80 -22.23 -16.79
CA ASP A 470 -11.35 -23.63 -16.68
C ASP A 470 -10.35 -23.88 -15.53
N PRO A 471 -9.31 -23.05 -15.30
CA PRO A 471 -8.39 -23.25 -14.18
C PRO A 471 -9.07 -23.13 -12.81
N LEU A 472 -10.02 -22.20 -12.66
CA LEU A 472 -10.76 -22.04 -11.41
C LEU A 472 -11.73 -23.20 -11.19
N LEU A 473 -12.38 -23.70 -12.25
CA LEU A 473 -13.25 -24.88 -12.15
C LEU A 473 -12.47 -26.15 -11.82
N ALA A 474 -11.26 -26.32 -12.38
CA ALA A 474 -10.37 -27.42 -12.02
C ALA A 474 -9.94 -27.36 -10.55
N PHE A 475 -9.54 -26.17 -10.09
CA PHE A 475 -9.24 -25.92 -8.67
C PHE A 475 -10.45 -26.21 -7.77
N TRP A 476 -11.64 -25.70 -8.15
CA TRP A 476 -12.88 -25.93 -7.41
C TRP A 476 -13.22 -27.42 -7.31
N LYS A 477 -13.11 -28.20 -8.39
CA LYS A 477 -13.36 -29.65 -8.35
C LYS A 477 -12.49 -30.36 -7.32
N MET A 478 -11.18 -30.06 -7.31
CA MET A 478 -10.25 -30.61 -6.32
C MET A 478 -10.62 -30.17 -4.90
N LEU A 479 -10.88 -28.87 -4.69
CA LEU A 479 -11.27 -28.34 -3.38
C LEU A 479 -12.58 -28.99 -2.89
N ARG A 480 -13.58 -29.14 -3.77
CA ARG A 480 -14.87 -29.72 -3.45
C ARG A 480 -14.75 -31.18 -3.03
N GLN A 481 -13.92 -31.95 -3.74
CA GLN A 481 -13.63 -33.34 -3.38
C GLN A 481 -13.04 -33.44 -1.96
N TRP A 482 -12.13 -32.54 -1.59
CA TRP A 482 -11.59 -32.47 -0.23
C TRP A 482 -12.65 -32.08 0.79
N LEU A 483 -13.40 -30.99 0.55
CA LEU A 483 -14.44 -30.51 1.46
C LEU A 483 -15.58 -31.53 1.67
N ASP A 484 -15.82 -32.42 0.70
CA ASP A 484 -16.76 -33.53 0.84
C ASP A 484 -16.25 -34.67 1.71
N GLN A 485 -14.92 -34.87 1.76
CA GLN A 485 -14.27 -35.84 2.65
C GLN A 485 -14.19 -35.35 4.09
N THR A 486 -14.00 -34.04 4.31
CA THR A 486 -13.85 -33.41 5.63
C THR A 486 -15.14 -32.74 6.12
N ARG A 487 -16.31 -33.23 5.71
CA ARG A 487 -17.60 -32.63 6.13
C ARG A 487 -17.77 -32.72 7.64
N GLY A 488 -18.06 -31.58 8.27
CA GLY A 488 -18.29 -31.48 9.72
C GLY A 488 -17.04 -31.15 10.54
N GLU A 489 -15.87 -31.02 9.92
CA GLU A 489 -14.60 -30.67 10.56
C GLU A 489 -14.37 -29.13 10.59
N GLY A 490 -15.38 -28.40 11.09
CA GLY A 490 -15.37 -26.94 11.15
C GLY A 490 -15.54 -26.23 9.80
N PRO A 491 -15.82 -24.91 9.80
CA PRO A 491 -16.04 -24.15 8.57
C PRO A 491 -14.72 -23.89 7.84
N PRO A 492 -14.62 -24.12 6.51
CA PRO A 492 -13.49 -23.67 5.71
C PRO A 492 -13.34 -22.14 5.77
N ILE A 493 -12.10 -21.69 5.99
CA ILE A 493 -11.76 -20.26 5.96
C ILE A 493 -11.28 -19.91 4.56
N VAL A 494 -12.02 -19.06 3.88
CA VAL A 494 -11.70 -18.55 2.53
C VAL A 494 -11.26 -17.10 2.64
N HIS A 495 -10.09 -16.77 2.12
CA HIS A 495 -9.57 -15.41 2.14
C HIS A 495 -8.87 -15.03 0.84
N CYS A 496 -8.73 -13.73 0.65
CA CYS A 496 -7.90 -13.15 -0.40
C CYS A 496 -7.11 -11.99 0.21
N SER A 497 -7.24 -10.77 -0.33
CA SER A 497 -6.73 -9.56 0.31
C SER A 497 -7.74 -8.96 1.29
N ALA A 498 -8.89 -8.48 0.80
CA ALA A 498 -9.94 -7.90 1.63
C ALA A 498 -10.95 -8.95 2.17
N GLY A 499 -10.93 -10.16 1.61
CA GLY A 499 -11.88 -11.22 1.99
C GLY A 499 -13.30 -11.01 1.47
N VAL A 500 -13.47 -10.35 0.31
CA VAL A 500 -14.80 -10.01 -0.23
C VAL A 500 -14.93 -10.27 -1.74
N GLY A 501 -13.96 -9.85 -2.55
CA GLY A 501 -14.00 -10.01 -4.02
C GLY A 501 -13.84 -11.46 -4.46
N ARG A 502 -12.58 -11.90 -4.66
CA ARG A 502 -12.25 -13.28 -5.06
C ARG A 502 -12.83 -14.33 -4.11
N THR A 503 -12.75 -14.06 -2.81
CA THR A 503 -13.38 -14.86 -1.73
C THR A 503 -14.87 -15.05 -1.98
N GLY A 504 -15.62 -13.97 -2.19
CA GLY A 504 -17.05 -14.07 -2.46
C GLY A 504 -17.35 -14.78 -3.77
N THR A 505 -16.53 -14.59 -4.81
CA THR A 505 -16.72 -15.30 -6.08
C THR A 505 -16.55 -16.81 -5.94
N LEU A 506 -15.53 -17.29 -5.21
CA LEU A 506 -15.35 -18.73 -5.00
C LEU A 506 -16.46 -19.33 -4.12
N ILE A 507 -16.84 -18.66 -3.02
CA ILE A 507 -17.93 -19.14 -2.15
C ILE A 507 -19.24 -19.20 -2.93
N ALA A 508 -19.55 -18.16 -3.72
CA ALA A 508 -20.70 -18.16 -4.62
C ALA A 508 -20.66 -19.31 -5.62
N LEU A 509 -19.53 -19.53 -6.27
CA LEU A 509 -19.38 -20.60 -7.23
C LEU A 509 -19.65 -21.96 -6.58
N ASP A 510 -19.04 -22.24 -5.42
CA ASP A 510 -19.24 -23.50 -4.72
C ASP A 510 -20.71 -23.76 -4.37
N VAL A 511 -21.37 -22.76 -3.78
CA VAL A 511 -22.74 -22.92 -3.29
C VAL A 511 -23.73 -23.01 -4.45
N LEU A 512 -23.54 -22.20 -5.51
CA LEU A 512 -24.42 -22.19 -6.67
C LEU A 512 -24.26 -23.46 -7.52
N LEU A 513 -23.05 -24.02 -7.64
CA LEU A 513 -22.87 -25.31 -8.33
C LEU A 513 -23.50 -26.46 -7.55
N ARG A 514 -23.38 -26.47 -6.21
CA ARG A 514 -24.10 -27.45 -5.37
C ARG A 514 -25.62 -27.27 -5.44
N GLN A 515 -26.11 -26.04 -5.53
CA GLN A 515 -27.54 -25.76 -5.73
C GLN A 515 -28.00 -26.32 -7.08
N LEU A 516 -27.24 -26.06 -8.14
CA LEU A 516 -27.52 -26.52 -9.50
C LEU A 516 -27.56 -28.06 -9.56
N GLU A 517 -26.60 -28.74 -8.95
CA GLU A 517 -26.54 -30.21 -8.87
C GLU A 517 -27.73 -30.82 -8.10
N ARG A 518 -28.21 -30.17 -7.04
CA ARG A 518 -29.27 -30.69 -6.16
C ARG A 518 -30.68 -30.35 -6.64
N GLU A 519 -30.87 -29.13 -7.15
CA GLU A 519 -32.19 -28.54 -7.39
C GLU A 519 -32.47 -28.34 -8.88
N GLY A 520 -31.45 -28.45 -9.75
CA GLY A 520 -31.59 -28.17 -11.18
C GLY A 520 -31.83 -26.68 -11.50
N LEU A 521 -31.62 -25.81 -10.52
CA LEU A 521 -31.79 -24.36 -10.62
C LEU A 521 -30.70 -23.62 -9.85
N VAL A 522 -30.54 -22.34 -10.17
CA VAL A 522 -29.42 -21.51 -9.72
C VAL A 522 -29.89 -20.06 -9.59
N GLY A 523 -29.52 -19.40 -8.49
CA GLY A 523 -29.88 -17.99 -8.24
C GLY A 523 -28.68 -17.13 -7.88
N PRO A 524 -27.84 -16.71 -8.85
CA PRO A 524 -26.62 -15.98 -8.54
C PRO A 524 -26.89 -14.63 -7.86
N PHE A 525 -27.87 -13.87 -8.37
CA PHE A 525 -28.28 -12.59 -7.78
C PHE A 525 -28.73 -12.75 -6.33
N SER A 526 -29.67 -13.67 -6.07
CA SER A 526 -30.25 -13.87 -4.74
C SER A 526 -29.22 -14.38 -3.74
N TYR A 527 -28.32 -15.27 -4.16
CA TYR A 527 -27.27 -15.77 -3.28
C TYR A 527 -26.19 -14.72 -2.98
N VAL A 528 -25.74 -13.93 -3.97
CA VAL A 528 -24.80 -12.84 -3.72
C VAL A 528 -25.40 -11.78 -2.80
N LYS A 529 -26.68 -11.45 -2.98
CA LYS A 529 -27.43 -10.60 -2.04
C LYS A 529 -27.40 -11.17 -0.62
N LYS A 530 -27.71 -12.46 -0.43
CA LYS A 530 -27.65 -13.14 0.87
C LYS A 530 -26.24 -13.09 1.49
N MET A 531 -25.18 -13.28 0.70
CA MET A 531 -23.82 -13.12 1.20
C MET A 531 -23.53 -11.68 1.65
N ARG A 532 -24.04 -10.68 0.91
CA ARG A 532 -23.88 -9.25 1.25
C ARG A 532 -24.61 -8.83 2.51
N GLU A 533 -25.63 -9.57 2.94
CA GLU A 533 -26.24 -9.38 4.26
C GLU A 533 -25.28 -9.78 5.39
N SER A 534 -24.41 -10.77 5.14
CA SER A 534 -23.46 -11.33 6.12
C SER A 534 -22.08 -10.67 6.08
N ARG A 535 -21.61 -10.19 4.94
CA ARG A 535 -20.34 -9.45 4.85
C ARG A 535 -20.42 -8.44 3.70
N PRO A 536 -19.98 -7.18 3.88
CA PRO A 536 -20.11 -6.19 2.83
C PRO A 536 -19.31 -6.56 1.57
N LEU A 537 -19.77 -6.10 0.41
CA LEU A 537 -19.04 -6.15 -0.85
C LEU A 537 -18.68 -7.55 -1.37
N MET A 538 -19.31 -8.62 -0.86
CA MET A 538 -19.12 -9.97 -1.40
C MET A 538 -19.41 -9.99 -2.90
N VAL A 539 -18.47 -10.54 -3.67
CA VAL A 539 -18.38 -10.35 -5.14
C VAL A 539 -18.28 -8.85 -5.44
N GLN A 540 -17.06 -8.30 -5.36
CA GLN A 540 -16.81 -6.86 -5.19
C GLN A 540 -16.93 -6.05 -6.49
N THR A 541 -16.82 -6.69 -7.65
CA THR A 541 -16.85 -6.01 -8.96
C THR A 541 -17.85 -6.67 -9.88
N GLU A 542 -18.41 -5.90 -10.81
CA GLU A 542 -19.27 -6.43 -11.87
C GLU A 542 -18.54 -7.51 -12.69
N ALA A 543 -17.26 -7.31 -13.02
CA ALA A 543 -16.46 -8.31 -13.72
C ALA A 543 -16.41 -9.65 -12.97
N GLN A 544 -16.32 -9.65 -11.64
CA GLN A 544 -16.39 -10.88 -10.82
C GLN A 544 -17.78 -11.51 -10.85
N TYR A 545 -18.84 -10.71 -10.90
CA TYR A 545 -20.22 -11.19 -11.02
C TYR A 545 -20.47 -11.83 -12.38
N VAL A 546 -20.00 -11.21 -13.47
CA VAL A 546 -20.03 -11.78 -14.82
C VAL A 546 -19.20 -13.06 -14.88
N PHE A 547 -17.99 -13.06 -14.32
CA PHE A 547 -17.12 -14.24 -14.30
C PHE A 547 -17.72 -15.41 -13.52
N LEU A 548 -18.46 -15.15 -12.44
CA LEU A 548 -19.24 -16.18 -11.73
C LEU A 548 -20.24 -16.86 -12.66
N HIS A 549 -20.98 -16.09 -13.47
CA HIS A 549 -21.92 -16.65 -14.46
C HIS A 549 -21.20 -17.44 -15.55
N GLN A 550 -20.05 -16.95 -16.03
CA GLN A 550 -19.23 -17.68 -16.99
C GLN A 550 -18.76 -19.03 -16.44
N CYS A 551 -18.38 -19.09 -15.15
CA CYS A 551 -18.01 -20.35 -14.49
C CYS A 551 -19.19 -21.32 -14.41
N ILE A 552 -20.37 -20.84 -14.02
CA ILE A 552 -21.58 -21.68 -13.94
C ILE A 552 -21.98 -22.19 -15.33
N LEU A 553 -22.01 -21.32 -16.34
CA LEU A 553 -22.31 -21.69 -17.72
C LEU A 553 -21.30 -22.71 -18.25
N ARG A 554 -20.01 -22.49 -18.00
CA ARG A 554 -18.96 -23.42 -18.41
C ARG A 554 -19.11 -24.78 -17.72
N SER A 555 -19.55 -24.82 -16.46
CA SER A 555 -19.81 -26.07 -15.75
C SER A 555 -20.92 -26.90 -16.39
N LEU A 556 -21.98 -26.26 -16.88
CA LEU A 556 -23.11 -26.89 -17.58
C LEU A 556 -22.70 -27.44 -18.97
N GLN A 557 -21.70 -26.84 -19.60
CA GLN A 557 -21.19 -27.25 -20.90
C GLN A 557 -20.14 -28.38 -20.82
N MET A 558 -19.57 -28.63 -19.65
CA MET A 558 -18.65 -29.75 -19.48
C MET A 558 -19.44 -31.07 -19.57
N PRO A 559 -18.97 -32.06 -20.35
CA PRO A 559 -19.60 -33.36 -20.35
C PRO A 559 -19.61 -33.93 -18.92
N PRO A 560 -20.68 -34.65 -18.50
CA PRO A 560 -20.65 -35.38 -17.25
C PRO A 560 -19.43 -36.31 -17.26
N PRO A 561 -18.73 -36.48 -16.13
CA PRO A 561 -17.54 -37.30 -16.09
C PRO A 561 -17.87 -38.67 -16.67
N VAL A 562 -17.20 -39.03 -17.77
CA VAL A 562 -17.17 -40.41 -18.26
C VAL A 562 -16.69 -41.23 -17.06
N LEU A 563 -17.46 -42.23 -16.65
CA LEU A 563 -17.01 -43.25 -15.72
C LEU A 563 -15.81 -43.95 -16.36
N ALA A 564 -14.64 -43.34 -16.25
CA ALA A 564 -13.38 -43.91 -16.68
C ALA A 564 -13.06 -45.01 -15.67
N GLU A 565 -13.14 -46.25 -16.15
CA GLU A 565 -12.62 -47.41 -15.45
C GLU A 565 -11.16 -47.14 -15.05
N LYS A 566 -10.94 -47.08 -13.73
CA LYS A 566 -9.67 -47.29 -13.03
C LYS A 566 -8.39 -46.81 -13.74
N GLU A 567 -8.03 -45.55 -13.50
CA GLU A 567 -6.61 -45.17 -13.31
C GLU A 567 -6.33 -45.00 -11.81
N ALA A 568 -6.49 -46.10 -11.06
CA ALA A 568 -6.18 -46.18 -9.63
C ALA A 568 -4.67 -46.39 -9.36
N THR A 569 -3.81 -46.27 -10.37
CA THR A 569 -2.42 -46.75 -10.29
C THR A 569 -1.44 -45.65 -9.90
N TYR A 570 -1.68 -44.36 -10.21
CA TYR A 570 -0.73 -43.29 -9.89
C TYR A 570 -0.97 -42.59 -8.54
N GLN A 571 -2.21 -42.53 -8.05
CA GLN A 571 -2.52 -41.93 -6.74
C GLN A 571 -2.20 -42.84 -5.55
N ASN A 572 -2.34 -44.16 -5.68
CA ASN A 572 -2.08 -45.10 -4.58
C ASN A 572 -0.57 -45.31 -4.30
N LEU A 573 0.28 -45.26 -5.33
CA LEU A 573 1.73 -45.43 -5.18
C LEU A 573 2.41 -44.27 -4.42
N LEU A 574 1.80 -43.09 -4.38
CA LEU A 574 2.30 -41.93 -3.63
C LEU A 574 1.82 -41.91 -2.17
N TYR A 575 0.59 -42.38 -1.91
CA TYR A 575 0.03 -42.44 -0.56
C TYR A 575 0.70 -43.52 0.31
N GLU A 576 1.10 -44.66 -0.25
CA GLU A 576 1.86 -45.68 0.48
C GLU A 576 3.25 -45.17 0.91
N ASN A 577 3.90 -44.33 0.09
CA ASN A 577 5.22 -43.81 0.42
C ASN A 577 5.20 -42.79 1.57
N VAL A 578 4.17 -41.96 1.67
CA VAL A 578 4.05 -40.98 2.78
C VAL A 578 3.71 -41.68 4.10
N ALA A 579 2.82 -42.68 4.07
CA ALA A 579 2.51 -43.50 5.25
C ALA A 579 3.73 -44.33 5.72
N ALA A 580 4.53 -44.87 4.79
CA ALA A 580 5.75 -45.61 5.10
C ALA A 580 6.82 -44.71 5.74
N ILE A 581 6.94 -43.45 5.31
CA ILE A 581 7.87 -42.47 5.90
C ILE A 581 7.41 -42.05 7.31
N GLN A 582 6.10 -41.89 7.51
CA GLN A 582 5.54 -41.55 8.83
C GLN A 582 5.67 -42.71 9.84
N ALA A 583 5.57 -43.96 9.39
CA ALA A 583 5.80 -45.13 10.24
C ALA A 583 7.28 -45.26 10.67
N GLN A 584 8.24 -44.95 9.77
CA GLN A 584 9.66 -44.94 10.12
C GLN A 584 10.08 -43.82 11.08
N GLN A 585 9.31 -42.73 11.18
CA GLN A 585 9.57 -41.63 12.11
C GLN A 585 8.94 -41.83 13.51
N GLN A 586 8.13 -42.87 13.70
CA GLN A 586 7.57 -43.23 15.01
C GLN A 586 8.37 -44.35 15.71
N GLU A 587 9.27 -45.04 15.00
CA GLU A 587 10.13 -46.11 15.53
C GLU A 587 11.60 -45.69 15.76
N ALA A 588 11.93 -44.40 15.59
CA ALA A 588 13.23 -43.79 15.92
C ALA A 588 13.05 -42.70 16.98
#